data_AF-A0AAJ6AZ84-F1
#
_entry.id   AF-A0AAJ6AZ84-F1
#
_cell.length_a   1.000
_cell.length_b   1.000
_cell.length_c   1.000
_cell.angle_alpha   90.00
_cell.angle_beta   90.00
_cell.angle_gamma   90.00
#
_symmetry.space_group_name_H-M   'P 1'
#
loop_
_entity.id
_entity.type
_entity.pdbx_description
1 polymer ?
#
loop_
_entity_poly.entity_id
_entity_poly.type
_entity_poly.pdbx_seq_one_letter_code
_entity_poly.pdbx_strand_id
1 'polypeptide(L)'
;MTAPTPAGLLARLAPLGPYFAVATTPPPDAASYRPLTALPGAAFDDWTARVGARLGTGAGRVAASTVHLGHVARLWSLALGAVALGGGVPDLGPDRLRFTLSPEGAPSLWADEPTARPADEEPVPALHTLLTAHLAPLHAHLRTRYGLSPHTLRGNTASALTGTVRVLLDRVPEAPRNPGPSRPAS
;
A
#
# COMPACT_ATOMS: atom_id res chain seq x y z
N MET A 1 4.43 -24.06 -15.47
CA MET A 1 4.25 -23.44 -14.14
C MET A 1 3.11 -22.45 -14.27
N THR A 2 1.95 -22.71 -13.67
CA THR A 2 0.81 -21.79 -13.76
C THR A 2 1.19 -20.48 -13.06
N ALA A 3 0.88 -19.33 -13.69
CA ALA A 3 1.14 -18.04 -13.07
C ALA A 3 0.45 -17.97 -11.69
N PRO A 4 1.13 -17.47 -10.65
CA PRO A 4 0.52 -17.38 -9.33
C PRO A 4 -0.72 -16.48 -9.38
N THR A 5 -1.78 -16.88 -8.67
CA THR A 5 -2.98 -16.05 -8.57
C THR A 5 -2.66 -14.73 -7.86
N PRO A 6 -3.41 -13.63 -8.10
CA PRO A 6 -3.18 -12.37 -7.40
C PRO A 6 -3.27 -12.52 -5.88
N ALA A 7 -4.22 -13.32 -5.38
CA ALA A 7 -4.31 -13.64 -3.96
C ALA A 7 -3.05 -14.38 -3.45
N GLY A 8 -2.56 -15.36 -4.19
CA GLY A 8 -1.33 -16.08 -3.86
C GLY A 8 -0.09 -15.19 -3.87
N LEU A 9 0.00 -14.24 -4.81
CA LEU A 9 1.08 -13.24 -4.85
C LEU A 9 1.03 -12.33 -3.63
N LEU A 10 -0.12 -11.76 -3.30
CA LEU A 10 -0.30 -10.89 -2.13
C LEU A 10 0.03 -11.63 -0.82
N ALA A 11 -0.35 -12.91 -0.70
CA ALA A 11 0.01 -13.74 0.46
C ALA A 11 1.53 -13.94 0.60
N ARG A 12 2.26 -14.07 -0.53
CA ARG A 12 3.73 -14.19 -0.54
C ARG A 12 4.46 -12.91 -0.13
N LEU A 13 3.78 -11.76 -0.10
CA LEU A 13 4.37 -10.50 0.35
C LEU A 13 4.42 -10.41 1.88
N ALA A 14 3.50 -11.04 2.61
CA ALA A 14 3.40 -10.91 4.06
C ALA A 14 4.71 -11.17 4.84
N PRO A 15 5.58 -12.15 4.46
CA PRO A 15 6.88 -12.35 5.10
C PRO A 15 7.87 -11.18 4.97
N LEU A 16 7.67 -10.25 4.02
CA LEU A 16 8.52 -9.06 3.85
C LEU A 16 8.29 -8.01 4.93
N GLY A 17 7.17 -8.10 5.66
CA GLY A 17 6.89 -7.26 6.82
C GLY A 17 5.45 -6.75 6.90
N PRO A 18 5.10 -6.00 7.97
CA PRO A 18 3.72 -5.62 8.25
C PRO A 18 3.09 -4.71 7.19
N TYR A 19 3.88 -3.92 6.45
CA TYR A 19 3.39 -3.10 5.33
C TYR A 19 3.03 -3.91 4.08
N PHE A 20 3.54 -5.13 3.97
CA PHE A 20 3.31 -6.04 2.85
C PHE A 20 2.17 -7.04 3.12
N ALA A 21 1.59 -7.02 4.31
CA ALA A 21 0.52 -7.93 4.70
C ALA A 21 -0.86 -7.39 4.33
N VAL A 22 -1.67 -8.22 3.67
CA VAL A 22 -3.09 -8.01 3.40
C VAL A 22 -3.79 -9.36 3.45
N ALA A 23 -4.95 -9.44 4.09
CA ALA A 23 -5.76 -10.64 4.03
C ALA A 23 -6.34 -10.79 2.61
N THR A 24 -6.36 -12.02 2.09
CA THR A 24 -6.96 -12.35 0.78
C THR A 24 -8.10 -13.35 0.91
N THR A 25 -8.41 -13.75 2.13
CA THR A 25 -9.57 -14.56 2.51
C THR A 25 -10.37 -13.76 3.55
N PRO A 26 -11.68 -14.00 3.69
CA PRO A 26 -12.49 -13.31 4.69
C PRO A 26 -11.87 -13.46 6.09
N PRO A 27 -11.52 -12.35 6.77
CA PRO A 27 -11.05 -12.42 8.14
C PRO A 27 -12.22 -12.77 9.09
N PRO A 28 -11.97 -13.31 10.29
CA PRO A 28 -13.02 -13.71 11.23
C PRO A 28 -14.01 -12.57 11.57
N ASP A 29 -13.52 -11.34 11.55
CA ASP A 29 -14.26 -10.11 11.82
C ASP A 29 -14.59 -9.31 10.54
N ALA A 30 -14.77 -9.99 9.40
CA ALA A 30 -15.05 -9.38 8.09
C ALA A 30 -16.16 -8.30 8.11
N ALA A 31 -17.18 -8.46 8.96
CA ALA A 31 -18.26 -7.48 9.14
C ALA A 31 -17.78 -6.11 9.66
N SER A 32 -16.62 -6.04 10.33
CA SER A 32 -16.03 -4.78 10.80
C SER A 32 -15.27 -4.02 9.70
N TYR A 33 -14.99 -4.68 8.57
CA TYR A 33 -14.22 -4.11 7.47
C TYR A 33 -15.10 -3.28 6.56
N ARG A 34 -14.75 -2.00 6.45
CA ARG A 34 -15.39 -1.04 5.55
C ARG A 34 -14.50 -0.74 4.34
N PRO A 35 -15.05 -0.37 3.18
CA PRO A 35 -14.26 0.07 2.03
C PRO A 35 -13.33 1.23 2.39
N LEU A 36 -12.14 1.29 1.76
CA LEU A 36 -11.22 2.41 1.95
C LEU A 36 -11.74 3.75 1.45
N THR A 37 -12.78 3.77 0.60
CA THR A 37 -13.50 5.02 0.28
C THR A 37 -14.08 5.71 1.52
N ALA A 38 -14.31 4.99 2.62
CA ALA A 38 -14.74 5.55 3.91
C ALA A 38 -13.58 6.06 4.78
N LEU A 39 -12.32 5.97 4.32
CA LEU A 39 -11.16 6.40 5.10
C LEU A 39 -11.11 7.93 5.28
N PRO A 40 -11.23 8.77 4.23
CA PRO A 40 -11.24 10.23 4.40
C PRO A 40 -12.37 10.66 5.36
N GLY A 41 -12.10 11.62 6.25
CA GLY A 41 -13.06 12.06 7.27
C GLY A 41 -12.82 11.41 8.64
N ALA A 42 -13.90 11.05 9.33
CA ALA A 42 -13.88 10.60 10.73
C ALA A 42 -12.97 9.39 10.97
N ALA A 43 -12.94 8.43 10.05
CA ALA A 43 -12.08 7.25 10.16
C ALA A 43 -10.59 7.60 10.19
N PHE A 44 -10.16 8.54 9.34
CA PHE A 44 -8.79 9.03 9.34
C PHE A 44 -8.50 9.86 10.59
N ASP A 45 -9.48 10.63 11.07
CA ASP A 45 -9.35 11.44 12.28
C ASP A 45 -9.16 10.57 13.53
N ASP A 46 -9.93 9.49 13.64
CA ASP A 46 -9.79 8.50 14.72
C ASP A 46 -8.42 7.83 14.69
N TRP A 47 -7.95 7.45 13.49
CA TRP A 47 -6.62 6.86 13.34
C TRP A 47 -5.53 7.86 13.74
N THR A 48 -5.67 9.12 13.32
CA THR A 48 -4.77 10.21 13.68
C THR A 48 -4.74 10.45 15.19
N ALA A 49 -5.88 10.39 15.87
CA ALA A 49 -5.95 10.53 17.32
C ALA A 49 -5.19 9.40 18.04
N ARG A 50 -5.38 8.14 17.60
CA ARG A 50 -4.67 6.97 18.16
C ARG A 50 -3.16 7.07 17.95
N VAL A 51 -2.72 7.46 16.77
CA VAL A 51 -1.29 7.66 16.48
C VAL A 51 -0.74 8.84 17.27
N GLY A 52 -1.46 9.95 17.34
CA GLY A 52 -1.07 11.13 18.11
C GLY A 52 -0.90 10.88 19.61
N ALA A 53 -1.77 10.05 20.19
CA ALA A 53 -1.65 9.61 21.57
C ALA A 53 -0.36 8.80 21.81
N ARG A 54 -0.01 7.89 20.89
CA ARG A 54 1.22 7.09 20.98
C ARG A 54 2.49 7.91 20.80
N LEU A 55 2.46 8.87 19.89
CA LEU A 55 3.61 9.73 19.63
C LEU A 55 3.79 10.83 20.70
N GLY A 56 2.79 11.06 21.57
CA GLY A 56 2.78 12.18 22.50
C GLY A 56 2.63 13.56 21.82
N THR A 57 2.20 13.59 20.56
CA THR A 57 2.09 14.83 19.75
C THR A 57 0.66 15.40 19.72
N GLY A 58 -0.31 14.66 20.27
CA GLY A 58 -1.73 14.91 20.05
C GLY A 58 -2.17 14.64 18.60
N ALA A 59 -3.46 14.80 18.34
CA ALA A 59 -4.12 14.52 17.05
C ALA A 59 -3.90 15.64 16.01
N GLY A 60 -2.68 16.19 15.94
CA GLY A 60 -2.32 17.32 15.08
C GLY A 60 -1.65 16.91 13.77
N ARG A 61 -0.97 17.88 13.15
CA ARG A 61 -0.30 17.74 11.86
C ARG A 61 0.72 16.59 11.81
N VAL A 62 1.49 16.40 12.88
CA VAL A 62 2.54 15.37 12.95
C VAL A 62 1.94 13.97 12.90
N ALA A 63 0.89 13.74 13.70
CA ALA A 63 0.17 12.47 13.69
C ALA A 63 -0.49 12.21 12.33
N ALA A 64 -1.17 13.21 11.75
CA ALA A 64 -1.81 13.09 10.44
C ALA A 64 -0.79 12.78 9.32
N SER A 65 0.38 13.44 9.35
CA SER A 65 1.48 13.19 8.42
C SER A 65 2.01 11.77 8.56
N THR A 66 2.14 11.27 9.79
CA THR A 66 2.61 9.91 10.09
C THR A 66 1.63 8.85 9.59
N VAL A 67 0.33 9.05 9.86
CA VAL A 67 -0.73 8.16 9.35
C VAL A 67 -0.71 8.14 7.82
N HIS A 68 -0.65 9.31 7.18
CA HIS A 68 -0.57 9.42 5.72
C HIS A 68 0.65 8.68 5.16
N LEU A 69 1.84 8.91 5.73
CA LEU A 69 3.07 8.23 5.31
C LEU A 69 2.93 6.71 5.40
N GLY A 70 2.42 6.20 6.53
CA GLY A 70 2.22 4.76 6.73
C GLY A 70 1.18 4.16 5.77
N HIS A 71 0.09 4.88 5.51
CA HIS A 71 -0.93 4.45 4.56
C HIS A 71 -0.37 4.35 3.14
N VAL A 72 0.36 5.38 2.67
CA VAL A 72 0.98 5.40 1.34
C VAL A 72 2.04 4.31 1.22
N ALA A 73 2.84 4.08 2.27
CA ALA A 73 3.83 3.00 2.29
C ALA A 73 3.18 1.62 2.14
N ARG A 74 2.00 1.42 2.72
CA ARG A 74 1.24 0.17 2.60
C ARG A 74 0.71 -0.04 1.18
N LEU A 75 0.18 1.00 0.55
CA LEU A 75 -0.25 0.94 -0.87
C LEU A 75 0.93 0.61 -1.80
N TRP A 76 2.07 1.30 -1.60
CA TRP A 76 3.28 1.02 -2.37
C TRP A 76 3.78 -0.41 -2.16
N SER A 77 3.83 -0.87 -0.91
CA SER A 77 4.33 -2.20 -0.54
C SER A 77 3.54 -3.31 -1.22
N LEU A 78 2.21 -3.22 -1.21
CA LEU A 78 1.36 -4.22 -1.87
C LEU A 78 1.49 -4.17 -3.40
N ALA A 79 1.44 -2.97 -3.99
CA ALA A 79 1.43 -2.83 -5.44
C ALA A 79 2.79 -3.12 -6.08
N LEU A 80 3.87 -2.52 -5.55
CA LEU A 80 5.23 -2.76 -6.04
C LEU A 80 5.74 -4.14 -5.64
N GLY A 81 5.34 -4.65 -4.48
CA GLY A 81 5.70 -6.01 -4.07
C GLY A 81 5.17 -7.05 -5.05
N ALA A 82 3.90 -6.93 -5.46
CA ALA A 82 3.32 -7.84 -6.44
C ALA A 82 4.08 -7.80 -7.78
N VAL A 83 4.43 -6.60 -8.25
CA VAL A 83 5.24 -6.41 -9.47
C VAL A 83 6.64 -7.00 -9.31
N ALA A 84 7.31 -6.76 -8.17
CA ALA A 84 8.64 -7.28 -7.89
C ALA A 84 8.70 -8.81 -7.80
N LEU A 85 7.60 -9.46 -7.43
CA LEU A 85 7.47 -10.93 -7.47
C LEU A 85 7.11 -11.50 -8.85
N GLY A 86 7.08 -10.65 -9.89
CA GLY A 86 6.79 -11.03 -11.28
C GLY A 86 5.29 -11.09 -11.62
N GLY A 87 4.44 -10.50 -10.78
CA GLY A 87 3.02 -10.29 -11.09
C GLY A 87 2.74 -8.94 -11.75
N GLY A 88 1.48 -8.70 -12.12
CA GLY A 88 1.01 -7.37 -12.50
C GLY A 88 0.52 -6.56 -11.30
N VAL A 89 0.14 -5.30 -11.55
CA VAL A 89 -0.40 -4.42 -10.52
C VAL A 89 -1.75 -4.94 -10.02
N PRO A 90 -1.92 -5.23 -8.72
CA PRO A 90 -3.18 -5.72 -8.18
C PRO A 90 -4.25 -4.62 -8.19
N ASP A 91 -5.50 -4.97 -8.46
CA ASP A 91 -6.65 -4.08 -8.34
C ASP A 91 -6.97 -3.88 -6.85
N LEU A 92 -6.32 -2.88 -6.26
CA LEU A 92 -6.49 -2.47 -4.88
C LEU A 92 -7.19 -1.12 -4.79
N GLY A 93 -8.11 -0.81 -5.72
CA GLY A 93 -8.88 0.43 -5.71
C GLY A 93 -9.60 0.67 -4.37
N PRO A 94 -9.93 1.92 -4.02
CA PRO A 94 -10.49 2.26 -2.71
C PRO A 94 -11.84 1.58 -2.40
N ASP A 95 -12.58 1.12 -3.42
CA ASP A 95 -13.81 0.32 -3.25
C ASP A 95 -13.57 -1.19 -3.11
N ARG A 96 -12.38 -1.67 -3.52
CA ARG A 96 -11.98 -3.09 -3.46
C ARG A 96 -11.22 -3.41 -2.18
N LEU A 97 -10.40 -2.48 -1.73
CA LEU A 97 -9.59 -2.65 -0.53
C LEU A 97 -10.40 -2.21 0.69
N ARG A 98 -10.57 -3.14 1.64
CA ARG A 98 -11.32 -2.90 2.87
C ARG A 98 -10.37 -2.75 4.04
N PHE A 99 -10.79 -2.01 5.05
CA PHE A 99 -10.01 -1.81 6.26
C PHE A 99 -10.86 -1.86 7.52
N THR A 100 -10.20 -2.21 8.61
CA THR A 100 -10.66 -1.95 9.97
C THR A 100 -9.51 -1.36 10.77
N LEU A 101 -9.84 -0.57 11.79
CA LEU A 101 -8.84 0.00 12.69
C LEU A 101 -8.87 -0.76 14.00
N SER A 102 -7.82 -1.53 14.27
CA SER A 102 -7.63 -2.16 15.58
C SER A 102 -7.68 -1.11 16.71
N PRO A 103 -8.04 -1.51 17.95
CA PRO A 103 -7.90 -0.65 19.12
C PRO A 103 -6.49 -0.06 19.24
N GLU A 104 -5.49 -0.85 18.84
CA GLU A 104 -4.08 -0.50 18.73
C GLU A 104 -3.77 0.33 17.48
N GLY A 105 -4.77 0.92 16.81
CA GLY A 105 -4.64 1.93 15.75
C GLY A 105 -3.74 1.51 14.58
N ALA A 106 -3.51 0.22 14.39
CA ALA A 106 -2.91 -0.34 13.19
C ALA A 106 -4.06 -0.75 12.25
N PRO A 107 -4.10 -0.26 11.01
CA PRO A 107 -5.13 -0.68 10.06
C PRO A 107 -4.85 -2.12 9.63
N SER A 108 -5.85 -2.98 9.76
CA SER A 108 -5.87 -4.27 9.08
C SER A 108 -6.49 -4.08 7.71
N LEU A 109 -5.92 -4.72 6.70
CA LEU A 109 -6.40 -4.64 5.33
C LEU A 109 -6.89 -6.00 4.85
N TRP A 110 -7.98 -5.99 4.10
CA TRP A 110 -8.52 -7.15 3.43
C TRP A 110 -8.83 -6.79 1.98
N ALA A 111 -8.25 -7.53 1.05
CA ALA A 111 -8.57 -7.51 -0.36
C ALA A 111 -9.42 -8.76 -0.66
N ASP A 112 -10.72 -8.55 -0.89
CA ASP A 112 -11.64 -9.63 -1.21
C ASP A 112 -11.52 -9.98 -2.70
N GLU A 113 -11.23 -11.25 -3.00
CA GLU A 113 -11.03 -11.76 -4.36
C GLU A 113 -10.16 -10.83 -5.26
N PRO A 114 -8.90 -10.57 -4.88
CA PRO A 114 -8.08 -9.60 -5.60
C PRO A 114 -7.84 -10.06 -7.04
N THR A 115 -7.98 -9.12 -7.98
CA THR A 115 -7.55 -9.27 -9.37
C THR A 115 -6.23 -8.52 -9.59
N ALA A 116 -5.59 -8.71 -10.73
CA ALA A 116 -4.42 -7.95 -11.11
C ALA A 116 -4.42 -7.70 -12.62
N ARG A 117 -3.74 -6.63 -13.03
CA ARG A 117 -3.36 -6.42 -14.43
C ARG A 117 -2.46 -7.57 -14.92
N PRO A 118 -2.40 -7.82 -16.24
CA PRO A 118 -1.40 -8.73 -16.81
C PRO A 118 0.03 -8.33 -16.38
N ALA A 119 0.89 -9.33 -16.16
CA ALA A 119 2.26 -9.10 -15.68
C ALA A 119 3.20 -8.51 -16.74
N ASP A 120 2.84 -8.62 -18.02
CA ASP A 120 3.54 -8.07 -19.17
C ASP A 120 3.12 -6.63 -19.51
N GLU A 121 2.11 -6.09 -18.84
CA GLU A 121 1.70 -4.70 -18.98
C GLU A 121 2.69 -3.77 -18.24
N GLU A 122 2.96 -2.60 -18.83
CA GLU A 122 3.80 -1.57 -18.22
C GLU A 122 3.13 -1.06 -16.91
N PRO A 123 3.80 -1.17 -15.74
CA PRO A 123 3.12 -1.03 -14.46
C PRO A 123 2.87 0.43 -14.05
N VAL A 124 3.61 1.42 -14.56
CA VAL A 124 3.57 2.80 -14.06
C VAL A 124 2.18 3.45 -14.21
N PRO A 125 1.44 3.34 -15.33
CA PRO A 125 0.11 3.91 -15.47
C PRO A 125 -0.89 3.34 -14.46
N ALA A 126 -0.83 2.03 -14.21
CA ALA A 126 -1.70 1.36 -13.25
C ALA A 126 -1.37 1.77 -11.80
N LEU A 127 -0.08 1.85 -11.44
CA LEU A 127 0.36 2.35 -10.14
C LEU A 127 -0.07 3.80 -9.91
N HIS A 128 0.10 4.67 -10.91
CA HIS A 128 -0.32 6.06 -10.85
C HIS A 128 -1.83 6.19 -10.64
N THR A 129 -2.62 5.41 -11.37
CA THR A 129 -4.09 5.39 -11.27
C THR A 129 -4.54 4.94 -9.88
N LEU A 130 -3.99 3.81 -9.40
CA LEU A 130 -4.26 3.28 -8.08
C LEU A 130 -4.00 4.32 -6.98
N LEU A 131 -2.81 4.93 -6.97
CA LEU A 131 -2.46 5.92 -5.96
C LEU A 131 -3.30 7.19 -6.07
N THR A 132 -3.56 7.68 -7.27
CA THR A 132 -4.37 8.88 -7.45
C THR A 132 -5.78 8.69 -6.88
N ALA A 133 -6.39 7.52 -7.10
CA ALA A 133 -7.71 7.18 -6.59
C ALA A 133 -7.77 7.20 -5.05
N HIS A 134 -6.73 6.70 -4.37
CA HIS A 134 -6.66 6.73 -2.91
C HIS A 134 -6.32 8.13 -2.36
N LEU A 135 -5.34 8.79 -2.98
CA LEU A 135 -4.70 9.96 -2.39
C LEU A 135 -5.43 11.26 -2.67
N ALA A 136 -6.14 11.40 -3.80
CA ALA A 136 -6.88 12.63 -4.10
C ALA A 136 -7.91 13.01 -3.01
N PRO A 137 -8.85 12.14 -2.62
CA PRO A 137 -9.83 12.48 -1.57
C PRO A 137 -9.17 12.61 -0.20
N LEU A 138 -8.17 11.78 0.10
CA LEU A 138 -7.45 11.85 1.36
C LEU A 138 -6.64 13.15 1.50
N HIS A 139 -5.97 13.61 0.44
CA HIS A 139 -5.22 14.86 0.42
C HIS A 139 -6.14 16.06 0.61
N ALA A 140 -7.33 16.06 0.02
CA ALA A 140 -8.33 17.10 0.26
C ALA A 140 -8.70 17.18 1.74
N HIS A 141 -9.02 16.05 2.37
CA HIS A 141 -9.31 15.96 3.81
C HIS A 141 -8.14 16.47 4.65
N LEU A 142 -6.93 15.99 4.40
CA LEU A 142 -5.73 16.33 5.15
C LEU A 142 -5.36 17.81 5.08
N ARG A 143 -5.54 18.42 3.91
CA ARG A 143 -5.31 19.86 3.71
C ARG A 143 -6.30 20.69 4.51
N THR A 144 -7.58 20.35 4.45
CA THR A 144 -8.64 21.09 5.14
C THR A 144 -8.58 20.90 6.66
N ARG A 145 -8.42 19.66 7.12
CA ARG A 145 -8.53 19.31 8.55
C ARG A 145 -7.26 19.55 9.36
N TYR A 146 -6.08 19.37 8.76
CA TYR A 146 -4.79 19.40 9.45
C TYR A 146 -3.81 20.46 8.90
N GLY A 147 -4.19 21.15 7.83
CA GLY A 147 -3.36 22.18 7.19
C GLY A 147 -2.08 21.63 6.57
N LEU A 148 -2.04 20.34 6.21
CA LEU A 148 -0.88 19.74 5.55
C LEU A 148 -0.69 20.34 4.16
N SER A 149 0.53 20.77 3.84
CA SER A 149 0.81 21.37 2.52
C SER A 149 0.89 20.30 1.42
N PRO A 150 0.56 20.64 0.16
CA PRO A 150 0.79 19.74 -0.97
C PRO A 150 2.26 19.30 -1.12
N HIS A 151 3.21 20.13 -0.68
CA HIS A 151 4.63 19.76 -0.68
C HIS A 151 4.92 18.64 0.34
N THR A 152 4.39 18.77 1.57
CA THR A 152 4.52 17.73 2.61
C THR A 152 3.90 16.41 2.18
N LEU A 153 2.70 16.43 1.59
CA LEU A 153 2.02 15.22 1.12
C LEU A 153 2.82 14.52 0.02
N ARG A 154 3.37 15.27 -0.95
CA ARG A 154 4.29 14.73 -1.97
C ARG A 154 5.56 14.14 -1.35
N GLY A 155 6.15 14.84 -0.38
CA GLY A 155 7.33 14.36 0.35
C GLY A 155 7.07 13.05 1.09
N ASN A 156 5.91 12.91 1.72
CA ASN A 156 5.48 11.66 2.34
C ASN A 156 5.32 10.53 1.30
N THR A 157 4.69 10.81 0.16
CA THR A 157 4.53 9.79 -0.90
C THR A 157 5.86 9.32 -1.47
N ALA A 158 6.82 10.24 -1.68
CA ALA A 158 8.17 9.91 -2.12
C ALA A 158 8.97 9.14 -1.06
N SER A 159 8.84 9.52 0.21
CA SER A 159 9.50 8.83 1.33
C SER A 159 8.97 7.40 1.50
N ALA A 160 7.65 7.22 1.39
CA ALA A 160 6.99 5.92 1.41
C ALA A 160 7.47 5.02 0.25
N LEU A 161 7.55 5.57 -0.97
CA LEU A 161 8.08 4.86 -2.14
C LEU A 161 9.52 4.40 -1.90
N THR A 162 10.38 5.33 -1.47
CA THR A 162 11.81 5.06 -1.24
C THR A 162 11.99 3.99 -0.16
N GLY A 163 11.24 4.08 0.95
CA GLY A 163 11.26 3.07 2.00
C GLY A 163 10.82 1.69 1.50
N THR A 164 9.74 1.64 0.71
CA THR A 164 9.24 0.40 0.12
C THR A 164 10.28 -0.25 -0.79
N VAL A 165 10.86 0.52 -1.72
CA VAL A 165 11.88 0.03 -2.66
C VAL A 165 13.10 -0.50 -1.92
N ARG A 166 13.55 0.16 -0.85
CA ARG A 166 14.66 -0.33 -0.02
C ARG A 166 14.38 -1.71 0.57
N VAL A 167 13.17 -1.94 1.12
CA VAL A 167 12.80 -3.25 1.66
C VAL A 167 12.74 -4.30 0.54
N LEU A 168 12.19 -3.95 -0.62
CA LEU A 168 12.13 -4.87 -1.77
C LEU A 168 13.53 -5.27 -2.25
N LEU A 169 14.45 -4.32 -2.39
CA LEU A 169 15.84 -4.60 -2.80
C LEU A 169 16.60 -5.45 -1.77
N ASP A 170 16.29 -5.31 -0.48
CA ASP A 170 16.93 -6.06 0.61
C ASP A 170 16.36 -7.49 0.75
N ARG A 171 15.07 -7.68 0.50
CA ARG A 171 14.32 -8.89 0.90
C ARG A 171 13.78 -9.73 -0.24
N VAL A 172 13.63 -9.16 -1.44
CA VAL A 172 13.23 -9.94 -2.62
C VAL A 172 14.51 -10.42 -3.31
N PRO A 173 14.73 -11.73 -3.45
CA PRO A 173 15.87 -12.25 -4.19
C PRO A 173 15.87 -11.68 -5.60
N GLU A 174 17.02 -11.26 -6.14
CA GLU A 174 17.13 -10.92 -7.56
C GLU A 174 16.56 -12.11 -8.37
N ALA A 175 15.59 -11.83 -9.24
CA ALA A 175 15.24 -12.79 -10.28
C ALA A 175 16.53 -13.13 -11.04
N PRO A 176 16.78 -14.41 -11.39
CA PRO A 176 17.96 -14.75 -12.16
C PRO A 176 17.98 -13.88 -13.41
N ARG A 177 18.97 -12.99 -13.51
CA ARG A 177 19.24 -12.26 -14.74
C ARG A 177 19.41 -13.33 -15.81
N ASN A 178 18.52 -13.34 -16.80
CA ASN A 178 18.73 -14.16 -17.99
C ASN A 178 20.14 -13.80 -18.48
N PRO A 179 21.10 -14.73 -18.50
CA PRO A 179 22.38 -14.43 -19.10
C PRO A 179 22.05 -14.03 -20.54
N GLY A 180 22.29 -12.77 -20.88
CA GLY A 180 22.10 -12.29 -22.25
C GLY A 180 22.80 -13.24 -23.22
N PRO A 181 22.32 -13.34 -24.47
CA PRO A 181 22.80 -14.35 -25.40
C PRO A 181 24.32 -14.35 -25.43
N SER A 182 24.91 -15.50 -25.11
CA SER A 182 26.35 -15.74 -25.13
C SER A 182 26.84 -15.28 -26.49
N ARG A 183 27.65 -14.21 -26.51
CA ARG A 183 28.26 -13.72 -27.73
C ARG A 183 29.14 -14.87 -28.25
N PRO A 184 28.91 -15.42 -29.46
CA PRO A 184 29.79 -16.46 -29.97
C PRO A 184 31.17 -15.82 -30.18
N ALA A 185 32.20 -16.48 -29.66
CA ALA A 185 33.57 -16.15 -29.98
C ALA A 185 33.84 -16.62 -31.41
N SER A 186 33.93 -15.67 -32.35
CA SER A 186 34.68 -15.74 -33.60
C SER A 186 34.73 -14.34 -34.22
#